data_AF-A0A9D2E137-F1
#
_entry.id   AF-A0A9D2E137-F1
#
_cell.length_a   1.000
_cell.length_b   1.000
_cell.length_c   1.000
_cell.angle_alpha   90.00
_cell.angle_beta   90.00
_cell.angle_gamma   90.00
#
_symmetry.space_group_name_H-M   'P 1'
#
loop_
_entity.id
_entity.type
_entity.pdbx_description
1 polymer ?
#
loop_
_entity_poly.entity_id
_entity_poly.type
_entity_poly.pdbx_seq_one_letter_code
_entity_poly.pdbx_strand_id
1 'polypeptide(L)'
;MFKPLSFLDLIKFKKEGRKITALTAYDCSTARYLDQEEIDIILVGDSLAMVALGYDTTHQVTMEEMLVFSKAVSRGVKRALVVGDMPFGSYQSDKKTAIENACRFIKEGGAKAVKIEGAGEYIYDLTKSLVENGVPVLSHIGFTPQYLYTLGGYNIQGKTYEQTQKMIEQAVALEDAGAFGVVLEMVPEESAQKITQEINIPTIGIGSGRFCSGQILVCDDVFGKYDSFKPKFARKYADMAGLIRTCARQYKEDVLSGKFPSEEEIFKMNEQEVQKLRDVSIKVY
;
A
#
# COMPACT_ATOMS: atom_id res chain seq x y z
N MET A 1 -3.34 17.75 -18.04
CA MET A 1 -3.49 17.75 -16.56
C MET A 1 -4.31 16.53 -16.22
N PHE A 2 -3.77 15.54 -15.52
CA PHE A 2 -4.53 14.33 -15.17
C PHE A 2 -5.64 14.69 -14.17
N LYS A 3 -6.87 14.29 -14.46
CA LYS A 3 -8.00 14.41 -13.53
C LYS A 3 -7.76 13.41 -12.38
N PRO A 4 -7.74 13.85 -11.11
CA PRO A 4 -7.68 12.92 -9.98
C PRO A 4 -8.85 11.94 -10.00
N LEU A 5 -8.57 10.67 -9.73
CA LEU A 5 -9.58 9.62 -9.59
C LEU A 5 -10.29 9.75 -8.25
N SER A 6 -11.60 9.54 -8.30
CA SER A 6 -12.46 9.41 -7.13
C SER A 6 -12.95 7.97 -7.00
N PHE A 7 -13.50 7.61 -5.84
CA PHE A 7 -14.14 6.30 -5.66
C PHE A 7 -15.30 6.07 -6.64
N LEU A 8 -15.99 7.13 -7.09
CA LEU A 8 -17.05 7.05 -8.08
C LEU A 8 -16.52 6.60 -9.46
N ASP A 9 -15.31 7.02 -9.82
CA ASP A 9 -14.67 6.56 -11.06
C ASP A 9 -14.37 5.05 -10.98
N LEU A 10 -14.01 4.51 -9.80
CA LEU A 10 -13.81 3.07 -9.60
C LEU A 10 -15.11 2.26 -9.69
N ILE A 11 -16.21 2.77 -9.12
CA ILE A 11 -17.54 2.17 -9.28
C ILE A 11 -17.93 2.16 -10.77
N LYS A 12 -17.64 3.25 -11.49
CA LYS A 12 -17.86 3.33 -12.93
C LYS A 12 -17.01 2.30 -13.69
N PHE A 13 -15.74 2.12 -13.34
CA PHE A 13 -14.87 1.12 -13.98
C PHE A 13 -15.44 -0.30 -13.84
N LYS A 14 -15.96 -0.67 -12.67
CA LYS A 14 -16.66 -1.95 -12.50
C LYS A 14 -17.87 -2.07 -13.44
N LYS A 15 -18.74 -1.06 -13.51
CA LYS A 15 -19.92 -1.06 -14.39
C LYS A 15 -19.57 -1.19 -15.86
N GLU A 16 -18.43 -0.63 -16.27
CA GLU A 16 -17.91 -0.69 -17.64
C GLU A 16 -17.09 -1.97 -17.92
N GLY A 17 -16.85 -2.81 -16.91
CA GLY A 17 -15.99 -3.99 -17.04
C GLY A 17 -14.50 -3.69 -17.17
N ARG A 18 -14.06 -2.45 -16.94
CA ARG A 18 -12.64 -2.08 -16.88
C ARG A 18 -12.03 -2.59 -15.57
N LYS A 19 -10.95 -3.36 -15.67
CA LYS A 19 -10.21 -3.82 -14.49
C LYS A 19 -9.53 -2.66 -13.78
N ILE A 20 -9.62 -2.65 -12.45
CA ILE A 20 -8.97 -1.67 -11.58
C ILE A 20 -7.56 -2.18 -11.23
N THR A 21 -6.55 -1.34 -11.43
CA THR A 21 -5.16 -1.64 -11.02
C THR A 21 -4.87 -1.00 -9.67
N ALA A 22 -4.34 -1.78 -8.73
CA ALA A 22 -3.94 -1.29 -7.43
C ALA A 22 -2.55 -1.81 -7.07
N LEU A 23 -1.75 -0.95 -6.45
CA LEU A 23 -0.46 -1.32 -5.85
C LEU A 23 -0.31 -0.60 -4.52
N THR A 24 0.45 -1.19 -3.60
CA THR A 24 0.88 -0.43 -2.42
C THR A 24 1.97 0.57 -2.79
N ALA A 25 2.17 1.58 -1.95
CA ALA A 25 3.37 2.43 -1.97
C ALA A 25 3.65 3.00 -0.58
N TYR A 26 4.92 3.28 -0.30
CA TYR A 26 5.37 3.75 1.03
C TYR A 26 6.25 5.00 0.95
N ASP A 27 6.52 5.52 -0.23
CA ASP A 27 7.33 6.72 -0.38
C ASP A 27 6.89 7.56 -1.58
N CYS A 28 7.31 8.82 -1.58
CA CYS A 28 6.95 9.81 -2.59
C CYS A 28 7.44 9.41 -4.00
N SER A 29 8.66 8.91 -4.13
CA SER A 29 9.26 8.55 -5.42
C SER A 29 8.55 7.36 -6.04
N THR A 30 8.37 6.28 -5.29
CA THR A 30 7.63 5.09 -5.75
C THR A 30 6.21 5.48 -6.14
N ALA A 31 5.49 6.20 -5.29
CA ALA A 31 4.12 6.63 -5.57
C ALA A 31 4.02 7.50 -6.82
N ARG A 32 4.99 8.40 -7.05
CA ARG A 32 5.05 9.23 -8.26
C ARG A 32 5.19 8.38 -9.53
N TYR A 33 6.07 7.39 -9.53
CA TYR A 33 6.25 6.53 -10.70
C TYR A 33 5.02 5.67 -10.96
N LEU A 34 4.41 5.12 -9.90
CA LEU A 34 3.15 4.37 -10.06
C LEU A 34 2.00 5.25 -10.59
N ASP A 35 1.94 6.51 -10.17
CA ASP A 35 0.93 7.46 -10.65
C ASP A 35 1.15 7.83 -12.13
N GLN A 36 2.41 7.96 -12.57
CA GLN A 36 2.78 8.23 -13.96
C GLN A 36 2.42 7.07 -14.90
N GLU A 37 2.51 5.83 -14.40
CA GLU A 37 2.07 4.62 -15.09
C GLU A 37 0.57 4.33 -14.91
N GLU A 38 -0.20 5.34 -14.47
CA GLU A 38 -1.66 5.32 -14.38
C GLU A 38 -2.25 4.20 -13.52
N ILE A 39 -1.54 3.76 -12.46
CA ILE A 39 -2.14 2.90 -11.42
C ILE A 39 -3.37 3.60 -10.83
N ASP A 40 -4.50 2.89 -10.74
CA ASP A 40 -5.78 3.48 -10.36
C ASP A 40 -5.90 3.73 -8.84
N ILE A 41 -5.40 2.80 -8.02
CA ILE A 41 -5.36 2.89 -6.56
C ILE A 41 -3.92 2.74 -6.05
N ILE A 42 -3.50 3.68 -5.20
CA ILE A 42 -2.27 3.54 -4.42
C ILE A 42 -2.64 3.36 -2.95
N LEU A 43 -2.40 2.17 -2.42
CA LEU A 43 -2.69 1.82 -1.03
C LEU A 43 -1.47 2.04 -0.15
N VAL A 44 -1.59 2.88 0.87
CA VAL A 44 -0.62 2.96 1.97
C VAL A 44 -1.02 1.90 2.99
N GLY A 45 -0.62 0.66 2.70
CA GLY A 45 -1.00 -0.54 3.46
C GLY A 45 -0.16 -0.73 4.71
N ASP A 46 -0.75 -1.31 5.75
CA ASP A 46 -0.04 -1.70 6.99
C ASP A 46 1.03 -2.78 6.75
N SER A 47 1.03 -3.44 5.58
CA SER A 47 2.11 -4.29 5.08
C SER A 47 3.48 -3.60 5.05
N LEU A 48 3.53 -2.26 5.06
CA LEU A 48 4.76 -1.48 5.28
C LEU A 48 5.48 -1.86 6.58
N ALA A 49 4.74 -2.32 7.59
CA ALA A 49 5.29 -2.83 8.85
C ALA A 49 6.40 -3.85 8.58
N MET A 50 6.13 -4.79 7.66
CA MET A 50 7.04 -5.88 7.36
C MET A 50 8.07 -5.48 6.30
N VAL A 51 7.62 -4.92 5.17
CA VAL A 51 8.50 -4.73 4.01
C VAL A 51 9.34 -3.45 4.06
N ALA A 52 8.94 -2.47 4.88
CA ALA A 52 9.64 -1.19 5.02
C ALA A 52 10.24 -0.98 6.41
N LEU A 53 9.50 -1.34 7.49
CA LEU A 53 9.96 -1.14 8.87
C LEU A 53 10.64 -2.38 9.48
N GLY A 54 10.50 -3.55 8.86
CA GLY A 54 11.14 -4.79 9.33
C GLY A 54 10.50 -5.40 10.57
N TYR A 55 9.25 -5.07 10.87
CA TYR A 55 8.46 -5.76 11.88
C TYR A 55 8.09 -7.18 11.45
N ASP A 56 7.91 -8.07 12.42
CA ASP A 56 7.54 -9.46 12.15
C ASP A 56 6.09 -9.58 11.68
N THR A 57 5.23 -8.66 12.13
CA THR A 57 3.80 -8.65 11.78
C THR A 57 3.27 -7.22 11.59
N THR A 58 2.13 -7.08 10.92
CA THR A 58 1.45 -5.78 10.77
C THR A 58 0.85 -5.24 12.06
N HIS A 59 0.75 -6.02 13.14
CA HIS A 59 0.18 -5.56 14.42
C HIS A 59 1.04 -4.51 15.12
N GLN A 60 2.32 -4.42 14.76
CA GLN A 60 3.28 -3.54 15.43
C GLN A 60 3.23 -2.10 14.91
N VAL A 61 2.72 -1.86 13.70
CA VAL A 61 2.72 -0.52 13.12
C VAL A 61 1.68 0.36 13.78
N THR A 62 2.11 1.58 14.10
CA THR A 62 1.30 2.57 14.81
C THR A 62 0.56 3.50 13.86
N MET A 63 -0.45 4.20 14.39
CA MET A 63 -1.10 5.30 13.66
C MET A 63 -0.12 6.38 13.20
N GLU A 64 0.85 6.75 14.04
CA GLU A 64 1.81 7.82 13.71
C GLU A 64 2.75 7.43 12.57
N GLU A 65 3.20 6.18 12.55
CA GLU A 65 3.99 5.64 11.44
C GLU A 65 3.16 5.66 10.15
N MET A 66 1.94 5.10 10.17
CA MET A 66 1.07 5.09 9.00
C MET A 66 0.81 6.50 8.43
N LEU A 67 0.66 7.51 9.29
CA LEU A 67 0.47 8.90 8.85
C LEU A 67 1.73 9.49 8.19
N VAL A 68 2.94 9.12 8.63
CA VAL A 68 4.20 9.53 7.97
C VAL A 68 4.26 8.99 6.55
N PHE A 69 4.00 7.69 6.39
CA PHE A 69 3.99 7.03 5.08
C PHE A 69 2.88 7.58 4.18
N SER A 70 1.69 7.81 4.73
CA SER A 70 0.57 8.42 4.00
C SER A 70 0.91 9.82 3.49
N LYS A 71 1.52 10.67 4.33
CA LYS A 71 2.02 12.00 3.95
C LYS A 71 3.03 11.93 2.79
N ALA A 72 3.96 10.98 2.85
CA ALA A 72 4.99 10.83 1.82
C ALA A 72 4.38 10.42 0.47
N VAL A 73 3.50 9.43 0.46
CA VAL A 73 2.84 8.91 -0.74
C VAL A 73 1.93 9.98 -1.35
N SER A 74 1.10 10.64 -0.57
CA SER A 74 0.16 11.66 -1.05
C SER A 74 0.85 12.84 -1.76
N ARG A 75 2.11 13.13 -1.45
CA ARG A 75 2.91 14.17 -2.16
C ARG A 75 3.39 13.72 -3.54
N GLY A 76 3.50 12.41 -3.76
CA GLY A 76 3.93 11.80 -5.02
C GLY A 76 2.81 11.66 -6.04
N VAL A 77 1.56 11.59 -5.59
CA VAL A 77 0.40 11.23 -6.42
C VAL A 77 -0.39 12.45 -6.89
N LYS A 78 -0.75 12.48 -8.17
CA LYS A 78 -1.60 13.49 -8.82
C LYS A 78 -2.91 12.90 -9.32
N ARG A 79 -2.92 11.65 -9.80
CA ARG A 79 -4.06 10.99 -10.47
C ARG A 79 -4.70 9.91 -9.60
N ALA A 80 -3.95 8.93 -9.11
CA ALA A 80 -4.48 7.74 -8.44
C ALA A 80 -5.29 8.08 -7.18
N LEU A 81 -6.24 7.20 -6.82
CA LEU A 81 -6.92 7.28 -5.53
C LEU A 81 -5.97 6.76 -4.44
N VAL A 82 -5.47 7.66 -3.58
CA VAL A 82 -4.66 7.27 -2.41
C VAL A 82 -5.57 6.81 -1.28
N VAL A 83 -5.38 5.56 -0.83
CA VAL A 83 -6.10 4.95 0.28
C VAL A 83 -5.13 4.74 1.44
N GLY A 84 -5.47 5.23 2.64
CA GLY A 84 -4.70 5.01 3.85
C GLY A 84 -5.26 3.83 4.65
N ASP A 85 -4.44 2.85 4.98
CA ASP A 85 -4.88 1.71 5.78
C ASP A 85 -4.88 2.06 7.27
N MET A 86 -6.02 1.84 7.94
CA MET A 86 -6.08 2.05 9.38
C MET A 86 -5.44 0.86 10.09
N PRO A 87 -4.36 1.05 10.86
CA PRO A 87 -3.62 -0.04 11.48
C PRO A 87 -4.40 -0.68 12.63
N PHE A 88 -4.00 -1.88 13.03
CA PHE A 88 -4.61 -2.60 14.15
C PHE A 88 -4.68 -1.74 15.42
N GLY A 89 -5.84 -1.78 16.09
CA GLY A 89 -6.13 -1.03 17.30
C GLY A 89 -6.58 0.43 17.05
N SER A 90 -6.47 0.93 15.82
CA SER A 90 -6.86 2.32 15.51
C SER A 90 -8.36 2.52 15.27
N TYR A 91 -9.09 1.45 14.96
CA TYR A 91 -10.53 1.52 14.66
C TYR A 91 -11.38 0.48 15.39
N GLN A 92 -10.75 -0.56 15.96
CA GLN A 92 -11.44 -1.62 16.70
C GLN A 92 -11.81 -1.22 18.13
N SER A 93 -11.14 -0.22 18.72
CA SER A 93 -11.30 0.16 20.13
C SER A 93 -12.66 0.80 20.41
N ASP A 94 -12.97 1.89 19.72
CA ASP A 94 -14.25 2.58 19.78
C ASP A 94 -14.47 3.43 18.52
N LYS A 95 -15.75 3.70 18.23
CA LYS A 95 -16.18 4.39 17.02
C LYS A 95 -15.68 5.84 16.95
N LYS A 96 -15.60 6.55 18.07
CA LYS A 96 -15.17 7.95 18.09
C LYS A 96 -13.69 8.04 17.70
N THR A 97 -12.84 7.25 18.35
CA THR A 97 -11.42 7.16 18.02
C THR A 97 -11.20 6.71 16.57
N ALA A 98 -12.00 5.74 16.09
CA ALA A 98 -11.94 5.30 14.70
C ALA A 98 -12.21 6.44 13.71
N ILE A 99 -13.28 7.23 13.93
CA ILE A 99 -13.61 8.39 13.08
C ILE A 99 -12.51 9.45 13.14
N GLU A 100 -11.99 9.76 14.34
CA GLU A 100 -10.90 10.71 14.51
C GLU A 100 -9.65 10.26 13.73
N ASN A 101 -9.24 9.00 13.87
CA ASN A 101 -8.10 8.43 13.15
C ASN A 101 -8.30 8.43 11.63
N ALA A 102 -9.50 8.08 11.15
CA ALA A 102 -9.81 8.13 9.73
C ALA A 102 -9.72 9.58 9.19
N CYS A 103 -10.22 10.55 9.95
CA CYS A 103 -10.10 11.97 9.59
C CYS A 103 -8.64 12.43 9.57
N ARG A 104 -7.77 11.90 10.44
CA ARG A 104 -6.32 12.18 10.40
C ARG A 104 -5.67 11.66 9.11
N PHE A 105 -6.05 10.48 8.61
CA PHE A 105 -5.57 10.02 7.30
C PHE A 105 -5.92 10.99 6.16
N ILE A 106 -7.12 11.56 6.19
CA ILE A 106 -7.54 12.53 5.18
C ILE A 106 -6.82 13.88 5.36
N LYS A 107 -6.89 14.45 6.57
CA LYS A 107 -6.42 15.82 6.87
C LYS A 107 -4.91 15.91 6.97
N GLU A 108 -4.28 14.97 7.66
CA GLU A 108 -2.84 14.94 7.86
C GLU A 108 -2.13 14.08 6.84
N GLY A 109 -2.64 12.86 6.58
CA GLY A 109 -2.06 11.89 5.64
C GLY A 109 -2.17 12.30 4.18
N GLY A 110 -3.18 13.11 3.84
CA GLY A 110 -3.48 13.50 2.45
C GLY A 110 -4.17 12.41 1.63
N ALA A 111 -4.48 11.26 2.24
CA ALA A 111 -5.28 10.20 1.63
C ALA A 111 -6.68 10.73 1.28
N LYS A 112 -7.36 10.02 0.37
CA LYS A 112 -8.72 10.36 -0.09
C LYS A 112 -9.76 9.36 0.37
N ALA A 113 -9.33 8.27 0.96
CA ALA A 113 -10.14 7.19 1.51
C ALA A 113 -9.33 6.43 2.56
N VAL A 114 -10.02 5.61 3.35
CA VAL A 114 -9.39 4.68 4.29
C VAL A 114 -9.71 3.23 3.95
N LYS A 115 -8.78 2.31 4.26
CA LYS A 115 -9.05 0.86 4.32
C LYS A 115 -9.26 0.45 5.77
N ILE A 116 -10.27 -0.38 6.03
CA ILE A 116 -10.46 -1.06 7.32
C ILE A 116 -10.76 -2.54 7.09
N GLU A 117 -10.31 -3.39 8.02
CA GLU A 117 -10.49 -4.83 7.94
C GLU A 117 -11.59 -5.34 8.86
N GLY A 118 -12.21 -6.44 8.45
CA GLY A 118 -13.14 -7.20 9.25
C GLY A 118 -14.55 -7.15 8.72
N ALA A 119 -15.40 -7.95 9.34
CA ALA A 119 -16.81 -8.03 9.04
C ALA A 119 -17.59 -8.34 10.32
N GLY A 120 -18.78 -7.76 10.45
CA GLY A 120 -19.65 -7.89 11.60
C GLY A 120 -20.29 -6.55 11.97
N GLU A 121 -21.31 -6.61 12.83
CA GLU A 121 -22.16 -5.45 13.18
C GLU A 121 -21.37 -4.18 13.52
N TYR A 122 -20.33 -4.30 14.35
CA TYR A 122 -19.48 -3.15 14.69
C TYR A 122 -18.79 -2.53 13.47
N ILE A 123 -18.24 -3.36 12.57
CA ILE A 123 -17.55 -2.87 11.37
C ILE A 123 -18.53 -2.26 10.37
N TYR A 124 -19.74 -2.83 10.23
CA TYR A 124 -20.78 -2.28 9.36
C TYR A 124 -21.25 -0.90 9.86
N ASP A 125 -21.55 -0.81 11.15
CA ASP A 125 -21.95 0.43 11.81
C ASP A 125 -20.84 1.51 11.77
N LEU A 126 -19.58 1.10 11.96
CA LEU A 126 -18.43 1.99 11.80
C LEU A 126 -18.28 2.47 10.35
N THR A 127 -18.38 1.56 9.36
CA THR A 127 -18.29 1.90 7.93
C THR A 127 -19.33 2.95 7.56
N LYS A 128 -20.58 2.74 7.97
CA LYS A 128 -21.66 3.71 7.78
C LYS A 128 -21.33 5.05 8.42
N SER A 129 -20.88 5.04 9.67
CA SER A 129 -20.54 6.26 10.40
C SER A 129 -19.39 7.04 9.73
N LEU A 130 -18.37 6.35 9.21
CA LEU A 130 -17.26 6.98 8.48
C LEU A 130 -17.74 7.64 7.19
N VAL A 131 -18.58 6.95 6.42
CA VAL A 131 -19.14 7.44 5.15
C VAL A 131 -20.05 8.65 5.40
N GLU A 132 -20.92 8.61 6.41
CA GLU A 132 -21.78 9.74 6.81
C GLU A 132 -20.97 10.96 7.28
N ASN A 133 -19.75 10.75 7.80
CA ASN A 133 -18.79 11.81 8.14
C ASN A 133 -17.89 12.24 6.96
N GLY A 134 -18.18 11.76 5.74
CA GLY A 134 -17.48 12.16 4.53
C GLY A 134 -16.14 11.47 4.29
N VAL A 135 -15.89 10.32 4.92
CA VAL A 135 -14.70 9.50 4.71
C VAL A 135 -15.06 8.27 3.87
N PRO A 136 -14.61 8.16 2.60
CA PRO A 136 -14.83 6.96 1.79
C PRO A 136 -14.07 5.76 2.37
N VAL A 137 -14.74 4.60 2.39
CA VAL A 137 -14.20 3.35 2.97
C VAL A 137 -14.02 2.29 1.91
N LEU A 138 -12.80 1.76 1.80
CA LEU A 138 -12.48 0.51 1.13
C LEU A 138 -12.49 -0.60 2.20
N SER A 139 -13.48 -1.48 2.19
CA SER A 139 -13.53 -2.55 3.19
C SER A 139 -12.60 -3.70 2.82
N HIS A 140 -12.24 -4.54 3.79
CA HIS A 140 -11.40 -5.73 3.57
C HIS A 140 -11.97 -6.95 4.31
N ILE A 141 -12.32 -7.99 3.55
CA ILE A 141 -12.80 -9.29 4.05
C ILE A 141 -12.03 -10.46 3.41
N GLY A 142 -12.26 -11.67 3.92
CA GLY A 142 -11.42 -12.83 3.64
C GLY A 142 -10.34 -12.96 4.71
N PHE A 143 -9.12 -13.28 4.32
CA PHE A 143 -8.00 -13.27 5.25
C PHE A 143 -7.64 -11.82 5.59
N THR A 144 -7.86 -11.41 6.83
CA THR A 144 -7.59 -10.05 7.32
C THR A 144 -6.39 -10.12 8.26
N PRO A 145 -5.19 -9.67 7.85
CA PRO A 145 -3.97 -9.81 8.64
C PRO A 145 -4.08 -9.28 10.07
N GLN A 146 -4.87 -8.23 10.30
CA GLN A 146 -5.08 -7.66 11.65
C GLN A 146 -5.92 -8.57 12.57
N TYR A 147 -6.57 -9.59 12.01
CA TYR A 147 -7.34 -10.60 12.72
C TYR A 147 -6.62 -11.95 12.76
N LEU A 148 -5.33 -12.01 12.40
CA LEU A 148 -4.52 -13.25 12.29
C LEU A 148 -4.74 -14.22 13.46
N TYR A 149 -4.70 -13.73 14.69
CA TYR A 149 -4.84 -14.56 15.89
C TYR A 149 -6.27 -15.09 16.08
N THR A 150 -7.28 -14.31 15.71
CA THR A 150 -8.70 -14.76 15.75
C THR A 150 -9.06 -15.69 14.59
N LEU A 151 -8.37 -15.56 13.46
CA LEU A 151 -8.50 -16.44 12.29
C LEU A 151 -7.70 -17.74 12.43
N GLY A 152 -6.87 -17.87 13.48
CA GLY A 152 -6.06 -19.05 13.74
C GLY A 152 -4.93 -19.24 12.72
N GLY A 153 -4.38 -18.16 12.16
CA GLY A 153 -3.27 -18.19 11.22
C GLY A 153 -3.64 -17.87 9.77
N TYR A 154 -2.69 -18.10 8.86
CA TYR A 154 -2.77 -17.80 7.42
C TYR A 154 -3.66 -18.80 6.67
N ASN A 155 -4.96 -18.76 6.96
CA ASN A 155 -5.94 -19.67 6.40
C ASN A 155 -6.71 -19.03 5.23
N ILE A 156 -6.79 -19.75 4.11
CA ILE A 156 -7.69 -19.40 2.99
C ILE A 156 -9.14 -19.40 3.48
N GLN A 157 -9.89 -18.35 3.17
CA GLN A 157 -11.30 -18.17 3.54
C GLN A 157 -12.24 -18.51 2.38
N GLY A 158 -13.51 -18.85 2.65
CA GLY A 158 -14.48 -19.12 1.58
C GLY A 158 -14.21 -20.44 0.81
N LYS A 159 -13.72 -21.49 1.49
CA LYS A 159 -13.42 -22.81 0.88
C LYS A 159 -14.65 -23.67 0.68
N THR A 160 -15.71 -23.44 1.45
CA THR A 160 -16.96 -24.21 1.37
C THR A 160 -18.10 -23.31 0.94
N TYR A 161 -19.19 -23.93 0.48
CA TYR A 161 -20.42 -23.23 0.13
C TYR A 161 -20.90 -22.30 1.26
N GLU A 162 -20.91 -22.78 2.50
CA GLU A 162 -21.39 -22.04 3.68
C GLU A 162 -20.47 -20.85 3.99
N GLN A 163 -19.16 -21.04 3.89
CA GLN A 163 -18.20 -19.94 4.07
C GLN A 163 -18.34 -18.88 2.98
N THR A 164 -18.55 -19.30 1.73
CA THR A 164 -18.78 -18.38 0.61
C THR A 164 -20.09 -17.62 0.77
N GLN A 165 -21.17 -18.30 1.17
CA GLN A 165 -22.46 -17.66 1.43
C GLN A 165 -22.31 -16.59 2.53
N LYS A 166 -21.64 -16.92 3.63
CA LYS A 166 -21.34 -15.95 4.69
C LYS A 166 -20.54 -14.75 4.17
N MET A 167 -19.54 -14.97 3.32
CA MET A 167 -18.76 -13.87 2.75
C MET A 167 -19.57 -12.99 1.78
N ILE A 168 -20.55 -13.55 1.07
CA ILE A 168 -21.50 -12.77 0.27
C ILE A 168 -22.33 -11.87 1.19
N GLU A 169 -22.90 -12.42 2.26
CA GLU A 169 -23.66 -11.66 3.26
C GLU A 169 -22.81 -10.52 3.86
N GLN A 170 -21.54 -10.80 4.18
CA GLN A 170 -20.60 -9.77 4.65
C GLN A 170 -20.35 -8.68 3.63
N ALA A 171 -20.14 -9.04 2.36
CA ALA A 171 -19.88 -8.08 1.29
C ALA A 171 -21.10 -7.20 1.00
N VAL A 172 -22.31 -7.77 1.01
CA VAL A 172 -23.58 -7.03 0.88
C VAL A 172 -23.77 -6.07 2.06
N ALA A 173 -23.54 -6.53 3.30
CA ALA A 173 -23.66 -5.66 4.47
C ALA A 173 -22.67 -4.47 4.45
N LEU A 174 -21.46 -4.67 3.93
CA LEU A 174 -20.48 -3.59 3.75
C LEU A 174 -20.88 -2.63 2.63
N GLU A 175 -21.45 -3.14 1.54
CA GLU A 175 -22.04 -2.32 0.48
C GLU A 175 -23.21 -1.47 1.02
N ASP A 176 -24.13 -2.07 1.76
CA ASP A 176 -25.26 -1.38 2.39
C ASP A 176 -24.80 -0.32 3.41
N ALA A 177 -23.68 -0.57 4.10
CA ALA A 177 -23.04 0.39 4.98
C ALA A 177 -22.34 1.55 4.23
N GLY A 178 -22.24 1.49 2.91
CA GLY A 178 -21.71 2.57 2.07
C GLY A 178 -20.23 2.43 1.71
N ALA A 179 -19.61 1.27 1.93
CA ALA A 179 -18.27 1.01 1.39
C ALA A 179 -18.26 1.22 -0.13
N PHE A 180 -17.21 1.83 -0.68
CA PHE A 180 -17.13 2.04 -2.14
C PHE A 180 -16.52 0.84 -2.87
N GLY A 181 -15.96 -0.11 -2.14
CA GLY A 181 -15.32 -1.30 -2.68
C GLY A 181 -14.90 -2.25 -1.55
N VAL A 182 -14.55 -3.48 -1.93
CA VAL A 182 -14.16 -4.54 -0.98
C VAL A 182 -12.90 -5.24 -1.47
N VAL A 183 -11.85 -5.24 -0.67
CA VAL A 183 -10.69 -6.12 -0.86
C VAL A 183 -11.10 -7.54 -0.45
N LEU A 184 -10.77 -8.50 -1.32
CA LEU A 184 -10.90 -9.93 -1.05
C LEU A 184 -9.50 -10.53 -0.99
N GLU A 185 -9.09 -11.01 0.17
CA GLU A 185 -7.76 -11.63 0.36
C GLU A 185 -7.83 -13.12 0.66
N MET A 186 -7.01 -13.90 -0.04
CA MET A 186 -6.90 -15.37 0.09
C MET A 186 -8.27 -16.08 0.03
N VAL A 187 -9.05 -15.80 -1.03
CA VAL A 187 -10.37 -16.40 -1.30
C VAL A 187 -10.29 -17.26 -2.57
N PRO A 188 -10.86 -18.48 -2.64
CA PRO A 188 -10.93 -19.24 -3.88
C PRO A 188 -11.55 -18.45 -5.04
N GLU A 189 -11.08 -18.72 -6.26
CA GLU A 189 -11.47 -17.96 -7.47
C GLU A 189 -12.99 -18.01 -7.70
N GLU A 190 -13.60 -19.17 -7.50
CA GLU A 190 -15.04 -19.39 -7.65
C GLU A 190 -15.84 -18.59 -6.61
N SER A 191 -15.37 -18.57 -5.37
CA SER A 191 -15.99 -17.82 -4.27
C SER A 191 -15.88 -16.32 -4.50
N ALA A 192 -14.69 -15.83 -4.89
CA ALA A 192 -14.47 -14.42 -5.19
C ALA A 192 -15.24 -13.95 -6.44
N GLN A 193 -15.37 -14.81 -7.46
CA GLN A 193 -16.21 -14.56 -8.63
C GLN A 193 -17.66 -14.38 -8.21
N LYS A 194 -18.19 -15.31 -7.39
CA LYS A 194 -19.57 -15.24 -6.92
C LYS A 194 -19.81 -13.97 -6.10
N ILE A 195 -18.95 -13.66 -5.12
CA ILE A 195 -19.05 -12.41 -4.34
C ILE A 195 -19.05 -11.18 -5.26
N THR A 196 -18.17 -11.15 -6.26
CA THR A 196 -18.07 -10.03 -7.22
C THR A 196 -19.36 -9.82 -8.02
N GLN A 197 -20.10 -10.89 -8.31
CA GLN A 197 -21.37 -10.86 -9.05
C GLN A 197 -22.55 -10.40 -8.19
N GLU A 198 -22.52 -10.64 -6.87
CA GLU A 198 -23.64 -10.34 -5.96
C GLU A 198 -23.67 -8.88 -5.48
N ILE A 199 -22.52 -8.18 -5.47
CA ILE A 199 -22.44 -6.77 -5.04
C ILE A 199 -22.25 -5.83 -6.23
N ASN A 200 -22.64 -4.56 -6.11
CA ASN A 200 -22.50 -3.55 -7.17
C ASN A 200 -21.19 -2.75 -7.08
N ILE A 201 -20.56 -2.70 -5.91
CA ILE A 201 -19.26 -2.06 -5.68
C ILE A 201 -18.06 -2.92 -6.13
N PRO A 202 -16.93 -2.32 -6.55
CA PRO A 202 -15.74 -3.04 -6.98
C PRO A 202 -15.16 -3.97 -5.91
N THR A 203 -14.84 -5.20 -6.33
CA THR A 203 -13.98 -6.12 -5.58
C THR A 203 -12.54 -6.01 -6.03
N ILE A 204 -11.59 -5.89 -5.09
CA ILE A 204 -10.15 -5.83 -5.37
C ILE A 204 -9.51 -7.11 -4.82
N GLY A 205 -9.04 -7.98 -5.71
CA GLY A 205 -8.47 -9.27 -5.31
C GLY A 205 -6.99 -9.19 -4.93
N ILE A 206 -6.60 -9.94 -3.90
CA ILE A 206 -5.20 -10.29 -3.61
C ILE A 206 -5.15 -11.77 -3.22
N GLY A 207 -4.62 -12.60 -4.12
CA GLY A 207 -4.76 -14.05 -3.98
C GLY A 207 -6.21 -14.56 -4.06
N SER A 208 -7.09 -13.81 -4.75
CA SER A 208 -8.54 -14.09 -4.85
C SER A 208 -9.03 -14.36 -6.27
N GLY A 209 -8.18 -14.95 -7.11
CA GLY A 209 -8.49 -15.30 -8.49
C GLY A 209 -8.66 -14.10 -9.43
N ARG A 210 -8.92 -14.39 -10.71
CA ARG A 210 -8.92 -13.38 -11.79
C ARG A 210 -10.23 -12.60 -11.95
N PHE A 211 -11.29 -13.05 -11.29
CA PHE A 211 -12.65 -12.57 -11.55
C PHE A 211 -13.08 -11.38 -10.68
N CYS A 212 -12.26 -10.96 -9.71
CA CYS A 212 -12.45 -9.67 -9.03
C CYS A 212 -12.45 -8.49 -10.00
N SER A 213 -13.08 -7.38 -9.61
CA SER A 213 -13.17 -6.15 -10.42
C SER A 213 -11.80 -5.48 -10.64
N GLY A 214 -10.87 -5.67 -9.70
CA GLY A 214 -9.48 -5.26 -9.80
C GLY A 214 -8.55 -6.19 -9.04
N GLN A 215 -7.27 -5.85 -9.03
CA GLN A 215 -6.22 -6.61 -8.34
C GLN A 215 -5.29 -5.67 -7.60
N ILE A 216 -4.83 -6.10 -6.42
CA ILE A 216 -3.80 -5.42 -5.63
C ILE A 216 -2.65 -6.36 -5.30
N LEU A 217 -1.43 -5.82 -5.29
CA LEU A 217 -0.25 -6.47 -4.75
C LEU A 217 0.60 -5.48 -3.93
N VAL A 218 1.39 -6.02 -3.02
CA VAL A 218 2.45 -5.26 -2.33
C VAL A 218 3.53 -4.89 -3.36
N CYS A 219 3.89 -3.60 -3.46
CA CYS A 219 4.86 -3.14 -4.46
C CYS A 219 6.23 -3.82 -4.32
N ASP A 220 6.68 -4.08 -3.11
CA ASP A 220 7.97 -4.74 -2.86
C ASP A 220 8.01 -6.18 -3.36
N ASP A 221 6.87 -6.89 -3.39
CA ASP A 221 6.76 -8.21 -4.01
C ASP A 221 6.84 -8.12 -5.54
N VAL A 222 6.17 -7.11 -6.12
CA VAL A 222 6.17 -6.83 -7.56
C VAL A 222 7.57 -6.46 -8.05
N PHE A 223 8.28 -5.60 -7.30
CA PHE A 223 9.63 -5.17 -7.62
C PHE A 223 10.69 -6.23 -7.26
N GLY A 224 10.32 -7.25 -6.48
CA GLY A 224 11.27 -8.21 -5.93
C GLY A 224 12.33 -7.55 -5.05
N LYS A 225 11.92 -6.55 -4.27
CA LYS A 225 12.76 -5.82 -3.32
C LYS A 225 12.83 -6.54 -1.98
N TYR A 226 11.71 -7.11 -1.54
CA TYR A 226 11.63 -7.94 -0.34
C TYR A 226 11.73 -9.41 -0.74
N ASP A 227 12.80 -10.09 -0.30
CA ASP A 227 13.10 -11.48 -0.68
C ASP A 227 13.03 -12.48 0.49
N SER A 228 12.66 -12.01 1.70
CA SER A 228 12.54 -12.85 2.90
C SER A 228 11.28 -13.72 2.92
N PHE A 229 10.21 -13.30 2.24
CA PHE A 229 8.97 -14.05 2.10
C PHE A 229 8.37 -13.79 0.72
N LYS A 230 7.80 -14.82 0.09
CA LYS A 230 7.12 -14.71 -1.21
C LYS A 230 5.74 -15.34 -1.14
N PRO A 231 4.66 -14.55 -1.16
CA PRO A 231 3.30 -15.09 -1.26
C PRO A 231 3.12 -15.87 -2.56
N LYS A 232 2.43 -17.02 -2.51
CA LYS A 232 2.17 -17.86 -3.70
C LYS A 232 1.44 -17.09 -4.81
N PHE A 233 0.59 -16.14 -4.44
CA PHE A 233 -0.20 -15.34 -5.37
C PHE A 233 0.54 -14.12 -5.95
N ALA A 234 1.71 -13.77 -5.40
CA ALA A 234 2.46 -12.60 -5.84
C ALA A 234 3.38 -12.94 -7.02
N ARG A 235 3.26 -12.17 -8.11
CA ARG A 235 4.18 -12.23 -9.25
C ARG A 235 5.29 -11.20 -9.07
N LYS A 236 6.54 -11.67 -9.09
CA LYS A 236 7.74 -10.82 -9.19
C LYS A 236 7.93 -10.41 -10.65
N TYR A 237 7.98 -9.10 -10.92
CA TYR A 237 8.18 -8.53 -12.26
C TYR A 237 9.62 -8.06 -12.51
N ALA A 238 10.38 -7.74 -11.45
CA ALA A 238 11.79 -7.36 -11.53
C ALA A 238 12.58 -7.91 -10.33
N ASP A 239 13.92 -7.80 -10.33
CA ASP A 239 14.79 -8.17 -9.20
C ASP A 239 15.50 -6.95 -8.61
N MET A 240 14.75 -6.12 -7.89
CA MET A 240 15.29 -4.92 -7.26
C MET A 240 16.33 -5.23 -6.18
N ALA A 241 16.16 -6.32 -5.41
CA ALA A 241 17.17 -6.74 -4.45
C ALA A 241 18.52 -7.06 -5.12
N GLY A 242 18.50 -7.78 -6.25
CA GLY A 242 19.68 -8.02 -7.08
C GLY A 242 20.32 -6.75 -7.62
N LEU A 243 19.51 -5.81 -8.11
CA LEU A 243 19.98 -4.51 -8.61
C LEU A 243 20.66 -3.71 -7.50
N ILE A 244 20.05 -3.58 -6.33
CA ILE A 244 20.60 -2.86 -5.17
C ILE A 244 21.96 -3.45 -4.77
N ARG A 245 22.06 -4.78 -4.67
CA ARG A 245 23.31 -5.48 -4.33
C ARG A 245 24.40 -5.22 -5.36
N THR A 246 24.05 -5.21 -6.64
CA THR A 246 24.99 -4.92 -7.74
C THR A 246 25.48 -3.48 -7.67
N CYS A 247 24.59 -2.50 -7.58
CA CYS A 247 24.95 -1.09 -7.49
C CYS A 247 25.84 -0.80 -6.26
N ALA A 248 25.49 -1.35 -5.09
CA ALA A 248 26.28 -1.17 -3.88
C ALA A 248 27.69 -1.79 -4.00
N ARG A 249 27.81 -2.97 -4.61
CA ARG A 249 29.11 -3.62 -4.85
C ARG A 249 29.95 -2.80 -5.81
N GLN A 250 29.37 -2.35 -6.91
CA GLN A 250 30.08 -1.61 -7.93
C GLN A 250 30.55 -0.24 -7.42
N TYR A 251 29.70 0.48 -6.71
CA TYR A 251 30.10 1.72 -6.02
C TYR A 251 31.25 1.48 -5.04
N LYS A 252 31.19 0.42 -4.23
CA LYS A 252 32.30 0.05 -3.33
C LYS A 252 33.60 -0.22 -4.11
N GLU A 253 33.53 -0.95 -5.20
CA GLU A 253 34.70 -1.26 -6.05
C GLU A 253 35.29 0.02 -6.68
N ASP A 254 34.45 0.93 -7.16
CA ASP A 254 34.89 2.19 -7.76
C ASP A 254 35.55 3.11 -6.72
N VAL A 255 35.02 3.18 -5.49
CA VAL A 255 35.66 3.91 -4.38
C VAL A 255 37.01 3.29 -4.00
N LEU A 256 37.06 1.96 -3.82
CA LEU A 256 38.29 1.28 -3.40
C LEU A 256 39.40 1.33 -4.46
N SER A 257 39.03 1.37 -5.75
CA SER A 257 39.97 1.48 -6.86
C SER A 257 40.30 2.93 -7.25
N GLY A 258 39.67 3.93 -6.63
CA GLY A 258 39.85 5.34 -6.96
C GLY A 258 39.25 5.76 -8.30
N LYS A 259 38.35 4.96 -8.88
CA LYS A 259 37.58 5.33 -10.08
C LYS A 259 36.46 6.31 -9.77
N PHE A 260 35.92 6.27 -8.56
CA PHE A 260 34.95 7.23 -8.07
C PHE A 260 35.51 8.04 -6.89
N PRO A 261 35.35 9.38 -6.91
CA PRO A 261 34.86 10.18 -8.02
C PRO A 261 35.88 10.25 -9.17
N SER A 262 35.37 10.34 -10.40
CA SER A 262 36.13 10.64 -11.62
C SER A 262 36.32 12.15 -11.81
N GLU A 263 37.04 12.55 -12.87
CA GLU A 263 37.25 13.99 -13.17
C GLU A 263 35.95 14.77 -13.42
N GLU A 264 34.89 14.12 -13.89
CA GLU A 264 33.58 14.74 -14.14
C GLU A 264 32.77 14.95 -12.85
N GLU A 265 33.16 14.27 -11.77
CA GLU A 265 32.43 14.21 -10.49
C GLU A 265 33.14 15.00 -9.38
N ILE A 266 34.19 15.75 -9.74
CA ILE A 266 34.94 16.61 -8.81
C ILE A 266 34.79 18.08 -9.15
N PHE A 267 34.88 18.92 -8.12
CA PHE A 267 35.05 20.36 -8.28
C PHE A 267 36.55 20.70 -8.20
N LYS A 268 37.04 21.51 -9.15
CA LYS A 268 38.44 21.96 -9.19
C LYS A 268 38.56 23.39 -8.67
N MET A 269 39.60 23.67 -7.87
CA MET A 269 40.00 25.05 -7.57
C MET A 269 40.71 25.66 -8.77
N ASN A 270 40.68 26.98 -8.88
CA ASN A 270 41.57 27.67 -9.81
C ASN A 270 43.03 27.52 -9.36
N GLU A 271 43.97 27.63 -10.31
CA GLU A 271 45.39 27.36 -10.05
C GLU A 271 46.01 28.30 -9.01
N GLN A 272 45.54 29.55 -8.91
CA GLN A 272 46.05 30.52 -7.94
C GLN A 272 45.74 30.10 -6.50
N GLU A 273 44.53 29.60 -6.23
CA GLU A 273 44.16 29.08 -4.92
C GLU A 273 44.85 27.75 -4.61
N VAL A 274 45.06 26.89 -5.63
CA VAL A 274 45.87 25.66 -5.47
C VAL A 274 47.29 25.99 -5.04
N GLN A 275 47.90 27.03 -5.61
CA GLN A 275 49.26 27.43 -5.23
C GLN A 275 49.32 27.91 -3.79
N LYS A 276 48.39 28.77 -3.35
CA LYS A 276 48.29 29.21 -1.96
C LYS A 276 48.19 28.04 -0.98
N LEU A 277 47.41 27.00 -1.32
CA LEU A 277 47.27 25.79 -0.50
C LEU A 277 48.57 24.99 -0.39
N ARG A 278 49.35 24.89 -1.46
CA ARG A 278 50.65 24.20 -1.43
C ARG A 278 51.65 24.87 -0.50
N ASP A 279 51.53 26.19 -0.34
CA ASP A 279 52.40 26.99 0.53
C ASP A 279 51.96 26.95 2.00
N VAL A 280 50.79 26.33 2.33
CA VAL A 280 50.33 26.14 3.71
C VAL A 280 51.14 25.04 4.39
N SER A 281 51.90 25.40 5.42
CA SER A 281 52.54 24.46 6.34
C SER A 281 51.93 24.57 7.73
N ILE A 282 51.10 23.60 8.10
CA ILE A 282 50.56 23.50 9.47
C ILE A 282 51.56 22.71 10.30
N LYS A 283 52.23 23.37 11.25
CA LYS A 283 52.99 22.66 12.29
C LYS A 283 51.97 21.97 13.21
N VAL A 284 51.85 20.65 13.07
CA VAL A 284 51.14 19.81 14.04
C VAL A 284 52.10 19.63 15.21
N TYR A 285 51.75 20.19 16.39
CA TYR A 285 52.47 20.02 17.64
C TYR A 285 52.14 18.69 18.31
#